data_AF-A0A4Q3CMK6-F1
#
_entry.id   AF-A0A4Q3CMK6-F1
#
_cell.length_a   1.000
_cell.length_b   1.000
_cell.length_c   1.000
_cell.angle_alpha   90.00
_cell.angle_beta   90.00
_cell.angle_gamma   90.00
#
_symmetry.space_group_name_H-M   'P 1'
#
loop_
_entity.id
_entity.type
_entity.pdbx_description
1 polymer ?
#
loop_
_entity_poly.entity_id
_entity_poly.type
_entity_poly.pdbx_seq_one_letter_code
_entity_poly.pdbx_strand_id
1 'polypeptide(L)'
;MKRIHDTLLYFLLLSVMLGCIPGTTIAQSKEMECIPQKMANRDKVWLFESYTVLESEYKINGYLIRLVPLAKQDSVYLYDLDKGKKLVGSFLAAKDGRIFQSLSLEYAEDRSPYIDSIVPGMRGNSRRYFDGLLYTDGVRMTRDMLSGLKRYYDSRGQDSLYYVHYPDDSMLLIQWFSNGKDSLHRRWNAKGKLIYEELQGITKIWNDEQRLIEKAFDTLIQGIRVDCIKSWYPSGVLKSTRYFYFDKACLTWQYFNERGMLLRQEKHKKLDEITPVAYAIEPPAVKMQEVHSENVAGLFKQELNPKLEEILCRTKIKPDGTYRVQVWLEASGKLMLNKLDGEYADVIGPEMETFFRELSGARPAQRNGRPYAQLLELTLKVSTKDK
;
A
#
# COMPACT_ATOMS: atom_id res chain seq x y z
N MET A 1 -38.69 20.15 -70.00
CA MET A 1 -39.32 18.91 -69.49
C MET A 1 -38.35 17.84 -68.96
N LYS A 2 -37.05 17.81 -69.34
CA LYS A 2 -36.10 16.81 -68.78
C LYS A 2 -35.71 17.01 -67.30
N ARG A 3 -35.66 18.25 -66.79
CA ARG A 3 -35.24 18.52 -65.39
C ARG A 3 -36.21 18.09 -64.29
N ILE A 4 -37.49 17.88 -64.60
CA ILE A 4 -38.51 17.47 -63.59
C ILE A 4 -38.45 15.96 -63.35
N HIS A 5 -38.02 15.18 -64.35
CA HIS A 5 -37.87 13.73 -64.18
C HIS A 5 -36.64 13.36 -63.34
N ASP A 6 -35.55 14.11 -63.45
CA ASP A 6 -34.35 13.82 -62.64
C ASP A 6 -34.58 14.13 -61.15
N THR A 7 -35.37 15.15 -60.81
CA THR A 7 -35.71 15.47 -59.41
C THR A 7 -36.67 14.46 -58.79
N LEU A 8 -37.64 13.95 -59.58
CA LEU A 8 -38.55 12.89 -59.13
C LEU A 8 -37.83 11.55 -58.95
N LEU A 9 -36.85 11.24 -59.81
CA LEU A 9 -36.04 10.03 -59.69
C LEU A 9 -35.11 10.09 -58.46
N TYR A 10 -34.53 11.26 -58.16
CA TYR A 10 -33.74 11.46 -56.94
C TYR A 10 -34.60 11.37 -55.67
N PHE A 11 -35.84 11.90 -55.68
CA PHE A 11 -36.75 11.75 -54.54
C PHE A 11 -37.22 10.31 -54.34
N LEU A 12 -37.44 9.54 -55.40
CA LEU A 12 -37.78 8.12 -55.34
C LEU A 12 -36.60 7.24 -54.88
N LEU A 13 -35.36 7.57 -55.28
CA LEU A 13 -34.17 6.87 -54.78
C LEU A 13 -33.85 7.21 -53.31
N LEU A 14 -34.13 8.45 -52.87
CA LEU A 14 -33.98 8.82 -51.46
C LEU A 14 -35.03 8.14 -50.57
N SER A 15 -36.27 7.97 -51.06
CA SER A 15 -37.32 7.30 -50.29
C SER A 15 -37.14 5.78 -50.19
N VAL A 16 -36.50 5.14 -51.18
CA VAL A 16 -36.14 3.71 -51.10
C VAL A 16 -34.97 3.46 -50.14
N MET A 17 -34.00 4.38 -50.03
CA MET A 17 -32.88 4.24 -49.09
C MET A 17 -33.22 4.55 -47.62
N LEU A 18 -34.31 5.29 -47.37
CA LEU A 18 -34.88 5.48 -46.02
C LEU A 18 -35.77 4.30 -45.56
N GLY A 19 -36.06 3.34 -46.43
CA GLY A 19 -36.81 2.11 -46.12
C GLY A 19 -35.96 0.94 -45.63
N CYS A 20 -34.63 1.09 -45.59
CA CYS A 20 -33.69 0.10 -45.05
C CYS A 20 -32.86 0.70 -43.90
N ILE A 21 -33.54 1.30 -42.92
CA ILE A 21 -33.00 1.27 -41.57
C ILE A 21 -33.02 -0.22 -41.19
N PRO A 22 -31.89 -0.87 -40.84
CA PRO A 22 -31.95 -2.16 -40.20
C PRO A 22 -32.83 -1.93 -38.98
N GLY A 23 -34.06 -2.44 -39.04
CA GLY A 23 -34.94 -2.46 -37.91
C GLY A 23 -34.06 -2.89 -36.75
N THR A 24 -34.08 -2.09 -35.69
CA THR A 24 -33.86 -2.64 -34.38
C THR A 24 -34.55 -3.99 -34.42
N THR A 25 -33.77 -5.07 -34.38
CA THR A 25 -34.27 -6.31 -33.83
C THR A 25 -34.65 -5.89 -32.43
N ILE A 26 -35.88 -5.37 -32.31
CA ILE A 26 -36.72 -5.51 -31.13
C ILE A 26 -36.46 -6.96 -30.81
N ALA A 27 -35.67 -7.18 -29.76
CA ALA A 27 -35.53 -8.47 -29.15
C ALA A 27 -36.99 -8.92 -28.99
N GLN A 28 -37.43 -9.80 -29.89
CA GLN A 28 -38.72 -10.43 -29.76
C GLN A 28 -38.69 -10.98 -28.36
N SER A 29 -39.57 -10.42 -27.55
CA SER A 29 -39.49 -10.56 -26.12
C SER A 29 -39.46 -12.06 -25.83
N LYS A 30 -38.40 -12.48 -25.13
CA LYS A 30 -38.32 -13.79 -24.46
C LYS A 30 -39.54 -14.06 -23.56
N GLU A 31 -40.43 -13.08 -23.36
CA GLU A 31 -41.75 -13.24 -22.74
C GLU A 31 -42.60 -14.35 -23.39
N MET A 32 -42.46 -14.64 -24.68
CA MET A 32 -43.27 -15.69 -25.34
C MET A 32 -42.90 -17.12 -24.90
N GLU A 33 -41.69 -17.38 -24.38
CA GLU A 33 -41.30 -18.72 -23.93
C GLU A 33 -41.82 -19.07 -22.52
N CYS A 34 -42.25 -18.09 -21.71
CA CYS A 34 -42.74 -18.33 -20.35
C CYS A 34 -44.25 -18.67 -20.31
N ILE A 35 -44.89 -18.94 -21.46
CA ILE A 35 -46.33 -19.23 -21.54
C ILE A 35 -46.68 -20.72 -21.23
N PRO A 36 -45.90 -21.76 -21.61
CA PRO A 36 -46.36 -23.15 -21.46
C PRO A 36 -46.05 -23.85 -20.12
N GLN A 37 -45.22 -23.30 -19.22
CA GLN A 37 -44.84 -23.96 -17.93
C GLN A 37 -45.30 -23.21 -16.67
N LYS A 38 -46.14 -22.19 -16.86
CA LYS A 38 -46.65 -21.22 -15.86
C LYS A 38 -47.60 -21.76 -14.77
N MET A 39 -47.79 -23.06 -14.56
CA MET A 39 -48.80 -23.50 -13.58
C MET A 39 -48.32 -23.49 -12.12
N ALA A 40 -47.01 -23.64 -11.87
CA ALA A 40 -46.51 -23.79 -10.50
C ALA A 40 -46.02 -22.48 -9.84
N ASN A 41 -45.47 -21.54 -10.63
CA ASN A 41 -44.72 -20.37 -10.11
C ASN A 41 -45.18 -19.01 -10.67
N ARG A 42 -46.34 -18.94 -11.36
CA ARG A 42 -46.79 -17.72 -12.07
C ARG A 42 -46.99 -16.51 -11.16
N ASP A 43 -47.28 -16.77 -9.89
CA ASP A 43 -47.48 -15.80 -8.84
C ASP A 43 -46.20 -15.52 -8.05
N LYS A 44 -45.06 -16.17 -8.31
CA LYS A 44 -43.83 -15.95 -7.55
C LYS A 44 -42.90 -14.93 -8.21
N VAL A 45 -42.17 -14.18 -7.39
CA VAL A 45 -41.12 -13.22 -7.79
C VAL A 45 -39.94 -13.34 -6.86
N TRP A 46 -38.74 -13.28 -7.43
CA TRP A 46 -37.52 -13.06 -6.67
C TRP A 46 -37.29 -11.58 -6.40
N LEU A 47 -37.01 -11.25 -5.16
CA LEU A 47 -36.67 -9.92 -4.71
C LEU A 47 -35.27 -9.95 -4.10
N PHE A 48 -34.34 -9.20 -4.70
CA PHE A 48 -33.08 -8.87 -4.05
C PHE A 48 -33.35 -7.91 -2.89
N GLU A 49 -33.10 -8.36 -1.66
CA GLU A 49 -33.31 -7.54 -0.45
C GLU A 49 -32.06 -6.74 -0.10
N SER A 50 -30.92 -7.42 0.02
CA SER A 50 -29.67 -6.82 0.47
C SER A 50 -28.45 -7.65 0.07
N TYR A 51 -27.28 -7.04 0.20
CA TYR A 51 -26.02 -7.77 0.19
C TYR A 51 -25.16 -7.38 1.38
N THR A 52 -24.30 -8.30 1.79
CA THR A 52 -23.24 -8.06 2.76
C THR A 52 -21.90 -8.52 2.19
N VAL A 53 -20.82 -7.84 2.58
CA VAL A 53 -19.46 -8.28 2.25
C VAL A 53 -19.03 -9.25 3.34
N LEU A 54 -18.83 -10.53 2.98
CA LEU A 54 -18.34 -11.56 3.90
C LEU A 54 -16.81 -11.54 3.99
N GLU A 55 -16.13 -11.36 2.86
CA GLU A 55 -14.66 -11.34 2.81
C GLU A 55 -14.18 -10.35 1.75
N SER A 56 -12.97 -9.82 1.93
CA SER A 56 -12.24 -9.05 0.91
C SER A 56 -10.81 -9.57 0.79
N GLU A 57 -10.33 -9.75 -0.44
CA GLU A 57 -9.03 -10.34 -0.75
C GLU A 57 -8.16 -9.39 -1.57
N TYR A 58 -6.99 -9.05 -1.02
CA TYR A 58 -5.99 -8.19 -1.64
C TYR A 58 -4.75 -9.01 -1.97
N LYS A 59 -4.24 -8.90 -3.19
CA LYS A 59 -2.95 -9.47 -3.58
C LYS A 59 -1.92 -8.36 -3.71
N ILE A 60 -0.95 -8.32 -2.80
CA ILE A 60 0.05 -7.24 -2.72
C ILE A 60 1.41 -7.86 -2.37
N ASN A 61 2.42 -7.57 -3.18
CA ASN A 61 3.83 -7.92 -2.93
C ASN A 61 4.08 -9.40 -2.54
N GLY A 62 3.48 -10.35 -3.27
CA GLY A 62 3.63 -11.79 -2.96
C GLY A 62 2.74 -12.30 -1.82
N TYR A 63 1.94 -11.44 -1.20
CA TYR A 63 0.99 -11.82 -0.15
C TYR A 63 -0.46 -11.75 -0.63
N LEU A 64 -1.27 -12.66 -0.10
CA LEU A 64 -2.73 -12.57 -0.12
C LEU A 64 -3.20 -12.17 1.27
N ILE A 65 -3.90 -11.04 1.34
CA ILE A 65 -4.46 -10.46 2.55
C ILE A 65 -5.96 -10.64 2.48
N ARG A 66 -6.52 -11.44 3.38
CA ARG A 66 -7.95 -11.65 3.50
C ARG A 66 -8.47 -10.90 4.71
N LEU A 67 -9.45 -10.03 4.49
CA LEU A 67 -10.18 -9.29 5.53
C LEU A 67 -11.58 -9.90 5.67
N VAL A 68 -11.93 -10.30 6.89
CA VAL A 68 -13.27 -10.78 7.26
C VAL A 68 -13.90 -9.75 8.19
N PRO A 69 -14.95 -9.04 7.75
CA PRO A 69 -15.59 -8.02 8.57
C PRO A 69 -16.25 -8.59 9.82
N LEU A 70 -15.93 -8.03 10.98
CA LEU A 70 -16.65 -8.23 12.24
C LEU A 70 -17.39 -6.96 12.65
N ALA A 71 -18.23 -7.02 13.69
CA ALA A 71 -19.08 -5.89 14.09
C ALA A 71 -18.30 -4.60 14.40
N LYS A 72 -17.14 -4.69 15.06
CA LYS A 72 -16.33 -3.52 15.49
C LYS A 72 -14.93 -3.44 14.87
N GLN A 73 -14.49 -4.50 14.21
CA GLN A 73 -13.13 -4.70 13.74
C GLN A 73 -13.15 -5.67 12.54
N ASP A 74 -12.01 -5.93 11.94
CA ASP A 74 -11.82 -6.91 10.88
C ASP A 74 -10.85 -7.98 11.37
N SER A 75 -11.13 -9.25 11.04
CA SER A 75 -10.12 -10.30 11.13
C SER A 75 -9.30 -10.30 9.86
N VAL A 76 -7.99 -10.18 10.01
CA VAL A 76 -7.00 -10.17 8.94
C VAL A 76 -6.28 -11.50 8.92
N TYR A 77 -6.19 -12.11 7.75
CA TYR A 77 -5.40 -13.32 7.51
C TYR A 77 -4.41 -13.03 6.39
N LEU A 78 -3.14 -13.35 6.65
CA LEU A 78 -2.04 -13.14 5.72
C LEU A 78 -1.52 -14.48 5.23
N TYR A 79 -1.48 -14.64 3.92
CA TYR A 79 -0.95 -15.82 3.25
C TYR A 79 0.21 -15.43 2.36
N ASP A 80 1.30 -16.19 2.46
CA ASP A 80 2.44 -16.08 1.56
C ASP A 80 2.14 -16.90 0.28
N LEU A 81 2.01 -16.21 -0.86
CA LEU A 81 1.69 -16.84 -2.14
C LEU A 81 2.88 -17.62 -2.71
N ASP A 82 4.09 -17.14 -2.47
CA ASP A 82 5.32 -17.75 -2.99
C ASP A 82 5.62 -19.09 -2.28
N LYS A 83 5.12 -19.24 -1.05
CA LYS A 83 5.17 -20.51 -0.28
C LYS A 83 3.87 -21.32 -0.37
N GLY A 84 3.16 -21.25 -1.50
CA GLY A 84 1.98 -22.10 -1.75
C GLY A 84 0.74 -21.73 -0.94
N LYS A 85 0.51 -20.42 -0.71
CA LYS A 85 -0.60 -19.88 0.11
C LYS A 85 -0.56 -20.35 1.57
N LYS A 86 0.62 -20.43 2.17
CA LYS A 86 0.76 -20.76 3.59
C LYS A 86 0.32 -19.57 4.45
N LEU A 87 -0.54 -19.83 5.45
CA LEU A 87 -0.90 -18.80 6.44
C LEU A 87 0.35 -18.42 7.24
N VAL A 88 0.72 -17.13 7.18
CA VAL A 88 1.87 -16.57 7.90
C VAL A 88 1.45 -15.78 9.13
N GLY A 89 0.22 -15.27 9.17
CA GLY A 89 -0.29 -14.58 10.34
C GLY A 89 -1.80 -14.36 10.30
N SER A 90 -2.38 -14.19 11.48
CA SER A 90 -3.78 -13.79 11.64
C SER A 90 -3.92 -12.83 12.82
N PHE A 91 -4.67 -11.74 12.63
CA PHE A 91 -4.82 -10.70 13.65
C PHE A 91 -6.07 -9.87 13.47
N LEU A 92 -6.40 -9.08 14.48
CA LEU A 92 -7.49 -8.11 14.44
C LEU A 92 -6.97 -6.72 14.06
N ALA A 93 -7.72 -6.03 13.20
CA ALA A 93 -7.50 -4.65 12.83
C ALA A 93 -8.80 -3.84 12.92
N ALA A 94 -8.72 -2.52 13.13
CA ALA A 94 -9.89 -1.66 13.02
C ALA A 94 -10.36 -1.59 11.58
N LYS A 95 -11.57 -1.07 11.38
CA LYS A 95 -12.15 -0.84 10.07
C LYS A 95 -11.31 0.07 9.17
N ASP A 96 -10.47 0.91 9.76
CA ASP A 96 -9.52 1.77 9.05
C ASP A 96 -8.16 1.07 8.77
N GLY A 97 -8.00 -0.20 9.15
CA GLY A 97 -6.77 -0.97 8.97
C GLY A 97 -5.77 -0.85 10.13
N ARG A 98 -6.09 -0.17 11.23
CA ARG A 98 -5.18 -0.06 12.38
C ARG A 98 -4.99 -1.39 13.10
N ILE A 99 -3.74 -1.81 13.29
CA ILE A 99 -3.36 -3.02 14.03
C ILE A 99 -3.21 -2.67 15.51
N PHE A 100 -3.91 -3.38 16.39
CA PHE A 100 -3.92 -3.13 17.85
C PHE A 100 -3.20 -4.18 18.69
N GLN A 101 -2.76 -5.27 18.08
CA GLN A 101 -2.22 -6.41 18.79
C GLN A 101 -0.72 -6.59 18.52
N SER A 102 -0.03 -7.18 19.50
CA SER A 102 1.37 -7.53 19.35
C SER A 102 1.51 -8.67 18.35
N LEU A 103 2.36 -8.51 17.33
CA LEU A 103 2.60 -9.55 16.32
C LEU A 103 3.93 -9.34 15.58
N SER A 104 4.44 -10.41 14.96
CA SER A 104 5.52 -10.32 13.97
C SER A 104 4.90 -10.28 12.57
N LEU A 105 5.25 -9.29 11.76
CA LEU A 105 4.69 -9.05 10.45
C LEU A 105 5.75 -9.18 9.37
N GLU A 106 5.54 -10.09 8.42
CA GLU A 106 6.35 -10.17 7.20
C GLU A 106 5.70 -9.30 6.12
N TYR A 107 6.48 -8.45 5.45
CA TYR A 107 6.01 -7.56 4.39
C TYR A 107 7.14 -7.21 3.43
N ALA A 108 6.82 -6.48 2.35
CA ALA A 108 7.83 -5.89 1.47
C ALA A 108 7.62 -4.38 1.35
N GLU A 109 8.72 -3.62 1.44
CA GLU A 109 8.80 -2.18 1.19
C GLU A 109 9.87 -1.98 0.10
N ASP A 110 9.54 -1.23 -0.96
CA ASP A 110 10.42 -1.04 -2.13
C ASP A 110 11.01 -2.34 -2.70
N ARG A 111 10.17 -3.39 -2.78
CA ARG A 111 10.53 -4.76 -3.22
C ARG A 111 11.53 -5.49 -2.32
N SER A 112 11.93 -4.92 -1.20
CA SER A 112 12.81 -5.55 -0.22
C SER A 112 11.97 -6.24 0.86
N PRO A 113 12.25 -7.52 1.19
CA PRO A 113 11.49 -8.25 2.20
C PRO A 113 11.95 -7.90 3.63
N TYR A 114 10.98 -7.65 4.50
CA TYR A 114 11.19 -7.26 5.90
C TYR A 114 10.33 -8.07 6.87
N ILE A 115 10.82 -8.15 8.12
CA ILE A 115 10.06 -8.63 9.28
C ILE A 115 10.03 -7.52 10.33
N ASP A 116 8.84 -7.10 10.74
CA ASP A 116 8.62 -6.13 11.82
C ASP A 116 8.03 -6.80 13.06
N SER A 117 8.44 -6.36 14.24
CA SER A 117 7.76 -6.67 15.51
C SER A 117 6.90 -5.48 15.95
N ILE A 118 5.58 -5.68 15.92
CA ILE A 118 4.57 -4.71 16.33
C ILE A 118 4.31 -4.90 17.82
N VAL A 119 4.43 -3.82 18.60
CA VAL A 119 4.09 -3.82 20.02
C VAL A 119 3.17 -2.61 20.28
N PRO A 120 1.87 -2.82 20.52
CA PRO A 120 0.88 -1.75 20.65
C PRO A 120 1.06 -0.95 21.95
N GLY A 121 0.58 0.30 21.96
CA GLY A 121 0.50 1.13 23.17
C GLY A 121 1.71 2.03 23.45
N MET A 122 2.71 2.00 22.57
CA MET A 122 3.73 3.06 22.53
C MET A 122 3.34 4.13 21.54
N ARG A 123 3.58 5.40 21.92
CA ARG A 123 3.40 6.52 21.01
C ARG A 123 4.56 6.52 20.01
N GLY A 124 4.26 6.22 18.76
CA GLY A 124 5.19 6.32 17.64
C GLY A 124 4.57 7.03 16.44
N ASN A 125 5.36 7.14 15.37
CA ASN A 125 4.84 7.55 14.07
C ASN A 125 4.03 6.41 13.45
N SER A 126 2.96 6.76 12.72
CA SER A 126 2.18 5.78 11.96
C SER A 126 3.09 5.09 10.93
N ARG A 127 3.26 3.77 11.08
CA ARG A 127 3.92 2.90 10.10
C ARG A 127 2.84 2.21 9.29
N ARG A 128 2.98 2.28 7.97
CA ARG A 128 2.06 1.67 7.00
C ARG A 128 2.67 0.38 6.44
N TYR A 129 1.81 -0.59 6.19
CA TYR A 129 2.14 -1.89 5.64
C TYR A 129 1.27 -2.15 4.41
N PHE A 130 1.79 -2.99 3.49
CA PHE A 130 1.08 -3.46 2.29
C PHE A 130 0.42 -2.30 1.53
N ASP A 131 1.24 -1.33 1.15
CA ASP A 131 0.82 -0.12 0.41
C ASP A 131 -0.29 0.68 1.09
N GLY A 132 -0.26 0.71 2.43
CA GLY A 132 -1.18 1.50 3.24
C GLY A 132 -2.49 0.82 3.59
N LEU A 133 -2.66 -0.47 3.25
CA LEU A 133 -3.85 -1.24 3.62
C LEU A 133 -3.96 -1.43 5.14
N LEU A 134 -2.82 -1.64 5.80
CA LEU A 134 -2.74 -1.87 7.24
C LEU A 134 -1.73 -0.90 7.84
N TYR A 135 -1.94 -0.49 9.09
CA TYR A 135 -1.00 0.42 9.74
C TYR A 135 -0.97 0.24 11.25
N THR A 136 0.09 0.72 11.91
CA THR A 136 0.21 0.73 13.38
C THR A 136 0.93 1.98 13.85
N ASP A 137 0.77 2.32 15.12
CA ASP A 137 1.55 3.31 15.85
C ASP A 137 2.68 2.69 16.70
N GLY A 138 2.79 1.35 16.75
CA GLY A 138 3.80 0.63 17.52
C GLY A 138 4.76 -0.19 16.65
N VAL A 139 6.07 0.13 16.67
CA VAL A 139 7.12 -0.67 16.03
C VAL A 139 8.37 -0.65 16.90
N ARG A 140 9.04 -1.79 17.08
CA ARG A 140 10.27 -1.88 17.92
C ARG A 140 11.47 -2.56 17.28
N MET A 141 11.32 -3.29 16.18
CA MET A 141 12.44 -3.89 15.46
C MET A 141 12.00 -4.23 14.03
N THR A 142 12.84 -3.90 13.06
CA THR A 142 12.73 -4.31 11.65
C THR A 142 13.95 -5.13 11.27
N ARG A 143 13.76 -6.26 10.60
CA ARG A 143 14.85 -7.07 10.04
C ARG A 143 14.71 -7.17 8.54
N ASP A 144 15.76 -6.82 7.81
CA ASP A 144 15.89 -7.09 6.38
C ASP A 144 16.25 -8.57 6.18
N MET A 145 15.47 -9.30 5.37
CA MET A 145 15.71 -10.73 5.15
C MET A 145 16.90 -11.01 4.22
N LEU A 146 17.26 -10.09 3.33
CA LEU A 146 18.36 -10.25 2.39
C LEU A 146 19.71 -9.93 3.05
N SER A 147 19.80 -8.78 3.71
CA SER A 147 21.05 -8.32 4.32
C SER A 147 21.25 -8.85 5.74
N GLY A 148 20.20 -9.41 6.36
CA GLY A 148 20.21 -9.82 7.76
C GLY A 148 20.25 -8.65 8.76
N LEU A 149 20.30 -7.40 8.27
CA LEU A 149 20.43 -6.21 9.09
C LEU A 149 19.19 -6.07 9.99
N LYS A 150 19.44 -6.02 11.30
CA LYS A 150 18.42 -5.76 12.32
C LYS A 150 18.49 -4.28 12.67
N ARG A 151 17.36 -3.58 12.56
CA ARG A 151 17.17 -2.18 12.94
C ARG A 151 16.25 -2.14 14.15
N TYR A 152 16.77 -1.65 15.26
CA TYR A 152 15.97 -1.40 16.44
C TYR A 152 15.60 0.08 16.44
N TYR A 153 14.31 0.35 16.59
CA TYR A 153 13.81 1.71 16.72
C TYR A 153 13.22 1.85 18.11
N ASP A 154 13.79 2.73 18.93
CA ASP A 154 12.95 3.45 19.88
C ASP A 154 12.15 4.46 19.04
N SER A 155 10.83 4.38 19.09
CA SER A 155 9.94 5.06 18.15
C SER A 155 9.94 6.58 18.40
N ARG A 156 10.98 7.29 17.94
CA ARG A 156 11.13 8.76 17.90
C ARG A 156 10.25 9.52 18.91
N GLY A 157 10.52 9.30 20.19
CA GLY A 157 10.37 10.37 21.17
C GLY A 157 11.42 11.47 20.90
N GLN A 158 11.43 12.51 21.74
CA GLN A 158 12.54 13.45 21.78
C GLN A 158 13.87 12.71 21.88
N ASP A 159 13.93 11.63 22.66
CA ASP A 159 15.08 10.75 22.74
C ASP A 159 14.77 9.42 22.02
N SER A 160 15.63 8.97 21.11
CA SER A 160 15.50 7.65 20.46
C SER A 160 16.84 7.04 20.11
N LEU A 161 16.95 5.73 20.25
CA LEU A 161 18.19 5.00 20.04
C LEU A 161 18.04 4.01 18.90
N TYR A 162 18.98 4.07 17.96
CA TYR A 162 19.01 3.30 16.73
C TYR A 162 20.24 2.41 16.72
N TYR A 163 20.04 1.13 16.48
CA TYR A 163 21.10 0.13 16.37
C TYR A 163 20.99 -0.62 15.05
N VAL A 164 22.13 -0.87 14.42
CA VAL A 164 22.26 -1.80 13.30
C VAL A 164 23.34 -2.81 13.61
N HIS A 165 23.04 -4.08 13.37
CA HIS A 165 23.98 -5.19 13.50
C HIS A 165 24.25 -5.83 12.14
N TYR A 166 25.47 -6.34 11.96
CA TYR A 166 25.83 -7.26 10.87
C TYR A 166 25.15 -8.63 11.05
N PRO A 167 25.19 -9.52 10.04
CA PRO A 167 24.60 -10.87 10.14
C PRO A 167 25.12 -11.75 11.28
N ASP A 168 26.35 -11.50 11.74
CA ASP A 168 27.00 -12.20 12.85
C ASP A 168 26.70 -11.58 14.23
N ASP A 169 25.70 -10.70 14.29
CA ASP A 169 25.31 -9.92 15.47
C ASP A 169 26.39 -8.95 15.99
N SER A 170 27.46 -8.69 15.24
CA SER A 170 28.40 -7.62 15.56
C SER A 170 27.80 -6.23 15.27
N MET A 171 28.15 -5.23 16.09
CA MET A 171 27.61 -3.87 15.96
C MET A 171 28.13 -3.21 14.67
N LEU A 172 27.23 -2.68 13.83
CA LEU A 172 27.57 -1.88 12.65
C LEU A 172 27.44 -0.39 12.96
N LEU A 173 26.34 0.01 13.60
CA LEU A 173 25.96 1.41 13.76
C LEU A 173 25.15 1.61 15.04
N ILE A 174 25.47 2.68 15.77
CA ILE A 174 24.64 3.24 16.83
C ILE A 174 24.37 4.69 16.48
N GLN A 175 23.11 5.11 16.54
CA GLN A 175 22.72 6.51 16.45
C GLN A 175 21.74 6.84 17.58
N TRP A 176 22.09 7.79 18.44
CA TRP A 176 21.21 8.31 19.48
C TRP A 176 20.72 9.68 19.03
N PHE A 177 19.42 9.86 19.04
CA PHE A 177 18.75 11.14 18.93
C PHE A 177 18.40 11.63 20.33
N SER A 178 18.69 12.89 20.64
CA SER A 178 18.14 13.58 21.81
C SER A 178 17.50 14.90 21.38
N ASN A 179 16.28 15.14 21.88
CA ASN A 179 15.38 16.17 21.39
C ASN A 179 15.27 16.25 19.85
N GLY A 180 15.23 15.11 19.16
CA GLY A 180 15.14 15.04 17.70
C GLY A 180 16.41 15.43 16.94
N LYS A 181 17.54 15.64 17.63
CA LYS A 181 18.85 15.89 17.02
C LYS A 181 19.81 14.75 17.31
N ASP A 182 20.71 14.46 16.39
CA ASP A 182 21.78 13.47 16.59
C ASP A 182 22.66 13.89 17.78
N SER A 183 22.58 13.13 18.88
CA SER A 183 23.40 13.31 20.07
C SER A 183 24.64 12.41 20.04
N LEU A 184 24.54 11.24 19.40
CA LEU A 184 25.64 10.30 19.20
C LEU A 184 25.48 9.57 17.86
N HIS A 185 26.56 9.41 17.11
CA HIS A 185 26.60 8.52 15.96
C HIS A 185 27.94 7.77 15.96
N ARG A 186 27.92 6.44 16.01
CA ARG A 186 29.10 5.59 15.97
C ARG A 186 28.98 4.51 14.90
N ARG A 187 30.07 4.22 14.19
CA ARG A 187 30.14 3.12 13.22
C ARG A 187 31.36 2.25 13.46
N TRP A 188 31.18 0.95 13.25
CA TRP A 188 32.22 -0.05 13.35
C TRP A 188 32.39 -0.80 12.03
N ASN A 189 33.62 -1.20 11.73
CA ASN A 189 33.88 -2.13 10.62
C ASN A 189 33.50 -3.56 11.00
N ALA A 190 33.50 -4.48 10.03
CA ALA A 190 33.19 -5.90 10.24
C ALA A 190 34.16 -6.64 11.18
N LYS A 191 35.29 -6.03 11.57
CA LYS A 191 36.21 -6.56 12.57
C LYS A 191 35.90 -6.04 13.99
N GLY A 192 34.78 -5.34 14.17
CA GLY A 192 34.36 -4.76 15.45
C GLY A 192 35.17 -3.52 15.88
N LYS A 193 35.92 -2.88 14.97
CA LYS A 193 36.72 -1.70 15.28
C LYS A 193 35.94 -0.42 14.98
N LEU A 194 35.97 0.53 15.91
CA LEU A 194 35.31 1.83 15.75
C LEU A 194 36.03 2.62 14.64
N ILE A 195 35.30 3.03 13.61
CA ILE A 195 35.84 3.78 12.46
C ILE A 195 35.31 5.21 12.41
N TYR A 196 34.20 5.49 13.09
CA TYR A 196 33.54 6.79 13.11
C TYR A 196 32.84 7.03 14.44
N GLU A 197 32.96 8.24 14.97
CA GLU A 197 32.21 8.74 16.12
C GLU A 197 31.88 10.20 15.89
N GLU A 198 30.64 10.57 16.15
CA GLU A 198 30.19 11.94 16.27
C GLU A 198 29.45 12.09 17.59
N LEU A 199 29.91 13.01 18.42
CA LEU A 199 29.35 13.27 19.74
C LEU A 199 29.48 14.75 20.04
N GLN A 200 28.35 15.42 20.34
CA GLN A 200 28.32 16.84 20.72
C GLN A 200 29.04 17.78 19.72
N GLY A 201 28.88 17.55 18.42
CA GLY A 201 29.53 18.35 17.37
C GLY A 201 31.04 18.05 17.18
N ILE A 202 31.55 17.00 17.82
CA ILE A 202 32.92 16.50 17.60
C ILE A 202 32.84 15.23 16.77
N THR A 203 33.40 15.26 15.56
CA THR A 203 33.55 14.09 14.70
C THR A 203 34.97 13.54 14.82
N LYS A 204 35.11 12.23 14.89
CA LYS A 204 36.38 11.50 14.89
C LYS A 204 36.30 10.34 13.90
N ILE A 205 37.39 10.14 13.17
CA ILE A 205 37.54 9.04 12.23
C ILE A 205 38.83 8.30 12.58
N TRP A 206 38.76 6.98 12.63
CA TRP A 206 39.90 6.10 12.89
C TRP A 206 40.16 5.18 11.72
N ASN A 207 41.42 4.78 11.58
CA ASN A 207 41.80 3.71 10.68
C ASN A 207 41.67 2.31 11.33
N ASP A 208 41.99 1.28 10.56
CA ASP A 208 41.93 -0.11 11.01
C ASP A 208 42.92 -0.43 12.14
N GLU A 209 44.01 0.33 12.30
CA GLU A 209 44.93 0.21 13.44
C GLU A 209 44.48 1.00 14.68
N GLN A 210 43.25 1.53 14.70
CA GLN A 210 42.70 2.36 15.78
C GLN A 210 43.49 3.64 16.04
N ARG A 211 44.12 4.18 14.99
CA ARG A 211 44.76 5.49 15.01
C ARG A 211 43.80 6.54 14.48
N LEU A 212 43.74 7.68 15.16
CA LEU A 212 42.91 8.81 14.76
C LEU A 212 43.47 9.40 13.46
N ILE A 213 42.68 9.42 12.40
CA ILE A 213 43.07 9.98 11.10
C ILE A 213 42.43 11.35 10.86
N GLU A 214 41.29 11.63 11.48
CA GLU A 214 40.63 12.91 11.39
C GLU A 214 39.83 13.24 12.65
N LYS A 215 39.78 14.53 12.99
CA LYS A 215 38.97 15.09 14.06
C LYS A 215 38.44 16.43 13.60
N ALA A 216 37.12 16.55 13.50
CA ALA A 216 36.42 17.81 13.28
C ALA A 216 35.76 18.24 14.59
N PHE A 217 35.84 19.53 14.93
CA PHE A 217 35.22 20.09 16.12
C PHE A 217 35.06 21.59 16.00
N ASP A 218 34.09 22.13 16.73
CA ASP A 218 33.91 23.56 16.87
C ASP A 218 34.96 24.19 17.76
N THR A 219 35.51 25.32 17.35
CA THR A 219 36.38 26.15 18.17
C THR A 219 35.90 27.60 18.17
N LEU A 220 36.18 28.33 19.25
CA LEU A 220 35.87 29.74 19.38
C LEU A 220 37.11 30.55 19.03
N ILE A 221 37.03 31.33 17.95
CA ILE A 221 38.09 32.24 17.51
C ILE A 221 37.48 33.63 17.40
N GLN A 222 38.03 34.60 18.14
CA GLN A 222 37.51 35.98 18.19
C GLN A 222 36.01 36.04 18.59
N GLY A 223 35.56 35.11 19.44
CA GLY A 223 34.15 35.04 19.87
C GLY A 223 33.20 34.43 18.84
N ILE A 224 33.71 34.01 17.68
CA ILE A 224 32.94 33.38 16.60
C ILE A 224 33.21 31.87 16.61
N ARG A 225 32.16 31.07 16.45
CA ARG A 225 32.26 29.61 16.27
C ARG A 225 32.79 29.30 14.88
N VAL A 226 33.87 28.52 14.81
CA VAL A 226 34.57 28.12 13.58
C VAL A 226 34.80 26.62 13.62
N ASP A 227 34.56 25.94 12.50
CA ASP A 227 34.77 24.51 12.37
C ASP A 227 36.26 24.25 12.12
N CYS A 228 36.88 23.44 12.97
CA CYS A 228 38.29 23.06 12.87
C CYS A 228 38.41 21.58 12.50
N ILE A 229 39.10 21.30 11.40
CA ILE A 229 39.40 19.93 10.96
C ILE A 229 40.91 19.70 11.08
N LYS A 230 41.28 18.74 11.93
CA LYS A 230 42.64 18.21 12.03
C LYS A 230 42.69 16.83 11.40
N SER A 231 43.70 16.58 10.59
CA SER A 231 43.93 15.27 9.97
C SER A 231 45.35 14.81 10.30
N TRP A 232 45.56 13.50 10.44
CA TRP A 232 46.83 12.87 10.79
C TRP A 232 47.23 11.81 9.77
N TYR A 233 48.53 11.58 9.64
CA TYR A 233 49.06 10.41 8.95
C TYR A 233 48.80 9.14 9.78
N PRO A 234 48.83 7.95 9.16
CA PRO A 234 48.77 6.69 9.89
C PRO A 234 49.86 6.57 10.97
N SER A 235 50.99 7.28 10.86
CA SER A 235 52.03 7.34 11.89
C SER A 235 51.63 8.10 13.17
N GLY A 236 50.50 8.82 13.16
CA GLY A 236 50.07 9.70 14.25
C GLY A 236 50.63 11.12 14.15
N VAL A 237 51.43 11.42 13.12
CA VAL A 237 51.94 12.77 12.86
C VAL A 237 50.85 13.63 12.25
N LEU A 238 50.71 14.88 12.72
CA LEU A 238 49.72 15.83 12.19
C LEU A 238 49.99 16.06 10.70
N LYS A 239 48.96 15.92 9.88
CA LYS A 239 49.00 16.14 8.42
C LYS A 239 48.52 17.54 8.06
N SER A 240 47.42 17.98 8.66
CA SER A 240 46.87 19.30 8.38
C SER A 240 45.97 19.84 9.49
N THR A 241 45.90 21.17 9.57
CA THR A 241 44.88 21.91 10.33
C THR A 241 44.16 22.85 9.36
N ARG A 242 42.83 22.72 9.27
CA ARG A 242 41.97 23.49 8.37
C ARG A 242 40.81 24.11 9.14
N TYR A 243 40.34 25.27 8.71
CA TYR A 243 39.27 26.04 9.35
C TYR A 243 38.18 26.43 8.35
N PHE A 244 36.92 26.31 8.78
CA PHE A 244 35.74 26.62 7.98
C PHE A 244 34.72 27.44 8.78
N TYR A 245 33.98 28.31 8.10
CA TYR A 245 32.85 29.04 8.65
C TYR A 245 31.67 28.93 7.69
N PHE A 246 30.62 28.21 8.08
CA PHE A 246 29.49 27.85 7.21
C PHE A 246 29.96 27.28 5.86
N ASP A 247 30.75 26.21 5.92
CA ASP A 247 31.36 25.50 4.77
C ASP A 247 32.36 26.31 3.92
N LYS A 248 32.62 27.57 4.24
CA LYS A 248 33.60 28.40 3.53
C LYS A 248 34.95 28.34 4.23
N ALA A 249 36.01 28.06 3.46
CA ALA A 249 37.38 28.08 3.97
C ALA A 249 37.74 29.46 4.54
N CYS A 250 38.25 29.48 5.76
CA CYS A 250 38.65 30.69 6.48
C CYS A 250 39.98 30.50 7.19
N LEU A 251 40.55 31.60 7.71
CA LEU A 251 41.80 31.61 8.47
C LEU A 251 42.98 30.98 7.69
N THR A 252 44.08 30.67 8.38
CA THR A 252 45.25 30.05 7.76
C THR A 252 45.21 28.55 7.94
N TRP A 253 45.24 27.81 6.83
CA TRP A 253 45.42 26.37 6.83
C TRP A 253 46.91 26.01 6.86
N GLN A 254 47.24 24.92 7.55
CA GLN A 254 48.62 24.46 7.71
C GLN A 254 48.73 23.00 7.31
N TYR A 255 49.78 22.67 6.57
CA TYR A 255 50.06 21.32 6.07
C TYR A 255 51.47 20.88 6.46
N PHE A 256 51.61 19.65 6.90
CA PHE A 256 52.84 19.09 7.43
C PHE A 256 53.21 17.78 6.72
N ASN A 257 54.49 17.45 6.71
CA ASN A 257 54.98 16.16 6.23
C ASN A 257 54.90 15.08 7.33
N GLU A 258 55.25 13.83 6.99
CA GLU A 258 55.26 12.70 7.93
C GLU A 258 56.29 12.82 9.07
N ARG A 259 57.20 13.82 9.01
CA ARG A 259 58.15 14.15 10.09
C ARG A 259 57.64 15.29 10.98
N GLY A 260 56.47 15.85 10.70
CA GLY A 260 55.88 16.96 11.45
C GLY A 260 56.41 18.34 11.05
N MET A 261 57.18 18.43 9.97
CA MET A 261 57.67 19.72 9.45
C MET A 261 56.61 20.39 8.58
N LEU A 262 56.44 21.69 8.76
CA LEU A 262 55.54 22.51 7.96
C LEU A 262 55.96 22.49 6.48
N LEU A 263 55.06 22.05 5.60
CA LEU A 263 55.24 22.03 4.15
C LEU A 263 54.68 23.28 3.48
N ARG A 264 53.46 23.68 3.88
CA ARG A 264 52.73 24.80 3.25
C ARG A 264 51.77 25.46 4.23
N GLN A 265 51.56 26.74 4.03
CA GLN A 265 50.46 27.50 4.62
C GLN A 265 49.59 28.12 3.52
N GLU A 266 48.28 28.09 3.70
CA GLU A 266 47.31 28.72 2.81
C GLU A 266 46.50 29.74 3.59
N LYS A 267 46.52 31.00 3.17
CA LYS A 267 45.78 32.08 3.82
C LYS A 267 44.44 32.26 3.12
N HIS A 268 43.35 32.11 3.86
CA HIS A 268 41.99 32.37 3.38
C HIS A 268 41.42 33.66 3.97
N LYS A 269 40.20 34.02 3.55
CA LYS A 269 39.49 35.22 4.00
C LYS A 269 39.29 35.23 5.52
N LYS A 270 39.26 36.43 6.08
CA LYS A 270 38.97 36.64 7.50
C LYS A 270 37.48 36.43 7.78
N LEU A 271 37.15 36.14 9.04
CA LEU A 271 35.79 35.77 9.46
C LEU A 271 34.77 36.89 9.26
N ASP A 272 35.20 38.15 9.37
CA ASP A 272 34.40 39.37 9.16
C ASP A 272 33.96 39.60 7.71
N GLU A 273 34.56 38.90 6.75
CA GLU A 273 34.28 39.05 5.31
C GLU A 273 33.33 37.97 4.75
N ILE A 274 32.86 37.04 5.60
CA ILE A 274 32.05 35.88 5.17
C ILE A 274 30.58 36.07 5.56
N THR A 275 29.73 36.52 4.63
CA THR A 275 28.27 36.59 4.83
C THR A 275 27.60 35.24 4.56
N PRO A 276 26.79 34.68 5.47
CA PRO A 276 25.94 33.53 5.17
C PRO A 276 24.54 33.96 4.70
N VAL A 277 24.03 33.33 3.65
CA VAL A 277 22.60 33.36 3.27
C VAL A 277 22.17 31.92 2.98
N ALA A 278 21.19 31.43 3.73
CA ALA A 278 20.37 30.29 3.30
C ALA A 278 19.02 30.31 4.03
N TYR A 279 17.95 30.19 3.25
CA TYR A 279 16.60 29.86 3.72
C TYR A 279 16.26 28.47 3.16
N ALA A 280 15.74 27.59 4.01
CA ALA A 280 15.14 26.33 3.58
C ALA A 280 13.63 26.38 3.85
N ILE A 281 12.82 26.12 2.83
CA ILE A 281 11.38 25.92 2.95
C ILE A 281 11.15 24.41 3.00
N GLU A 282 10.58 23.94 4.10
CA GLU A 282 10.23 22.54 4.30
C GLU A 282 8.98 22.20 3.46
N PRO A 283 8.98 21.13 2.64
CA PRO A 283 7.82 20.77 1.83
C PRO A 283 6.67 20.26 2.72
N PRO A 284 5.41 20.62 2.42
CA PRO A 284 4.28 20.22 3.24
C PRO A 284 4.00 18.72 3.13
N ALA A 285 3.61 18.11 4.25
CA ALA A 285 3.25 16.70 4.32
C ALA A 285 2.02 16.38 3.47
N VAL A 286 2.16 15.42 2.55
CA VAL A 286 1.05 14.89 1.74
C VAL A 286 0.25 13.88 2.58
N LYS A 287 -1.01 14.20 2.90
CA LYS A 287 -1.94 13.25 3.49
C LYS A 287 -2.62 12.45 2.37
N MET A 288 -2.37 11.15 2.30
CA MET A 288 -3.20 10.25 1.49
C MET A 288 -4.52 10.00 2.22
N GLN A 289 -5.62 10.42 1.61
CA GLN A 289 -6.98 10.12 2.06
C GLN A 289 -7.43 8.80 1.43
N GLU A 290 -7.97 7.90 2.24
CA GLU A 290 -8.45 6.60 1.78
C GLU A 290 -9.81 6.73 1.08
N VAL A 291 -9.91 6.22 -0.16
CA VAL A 291 -11.13 6.29 -0.97
C VAL A 291 -11.59 4.87 -1.29
N HIS A 292 -12.82 4.56 -0.87
CA HIS A 292 -13.52 3.32 -1.18
C HIS A 292 -14.58 3.58 -2.27
N SER A 293 -14.63 2.74 -3.29
CA SER A 293 -15.76 2.71 -4.22
C SER A 293 -16.25 1.28 -4.39
N GLU A 294 -17.40 0.99 -3.80
CA GLU A 294 -18.11 -0.28 -3.89
C GLU A 294 -19.57 0.03 -4.26
N ASN A 295 -20.01 -0.27 -5.48
CA ASN A 295 -21.44 -0.22 -5.77
C ASN A 295 -21.86 -1.29 -6.78
N VAL A 296 -22.07 -2.49 -6.25
CA VAL A 296 -22.70 -3.61 -6.96
C VAL A 296 -24.22 -3.67 -6.75
N ALA A 297 -24.77 -2.87 -5.84
CA ALA A 297 -26.21 -2.85 -5.55
C ALA A 297 -27.06 -2.45 -6.77
N GLY A 298 -26.58 -1.49 -7.57
CA GLY A 298 -27.24 -1.08 -8.81
C GLY A 298 -27.29 -2.21 -9.84
N LEU A 299 -26.17 -2.92 -10.03
CA LEU A 299 -26.09 -4.07 -10.93
C LEU A 299 -27.06 -5.18 -10.50
N PHE A 300 -27.05 -5.55 -9.21
CA PHE A 300 -27.95 -6.61 -8.74
C PHE A 300 -29.41 -6.21 -8.87
N LYS A 301 -29.80 -4.97 -8.53
CA LYS A 301 -31.20 -4.56 -8.68
C LYS A 301 -31.68 -4.55 -10.14
N GLN A 302 -30.83 -4.17 -11.08
CA GLN A 302 -31.21 -3.98 -12.49
C GLN A 302 -31.10 -5.26 -13.32
N GLU A 303 -30.04 -6.04 -13.12
CA GLU A 303 -29.70 -7.17 -14.00
C GLU A 303 -30.05 -8.54 -13.37
N LEU A 304 -30.06 -8.66 -12.04
CA LEU A 304 -30.32 -9.94 -11.36
C LEU A 304 -31.80 -10.33 -11.42
N ASN A 305 -32.70 -9.40 -11.10
CA ASN A 305 -34.12 -9.70 -10.99
C ASN A 305 -34.74 -10.26 -12.30
N PRO A 306 -34.51 -9.69 -13.50
CA PRO A 306 -35.06 -10.24 -14.75
C PRO A 306 -34.54 -11.65 -15.06
N LYS A 307 -33.31 -11.97 -14.66
CA LYS A 307 -32.69 -13.27 -14.90
C LYS A 307 -33.14 -14.32 -13.89
N LEU A 308 -33.37 -13.92 -12.64
CA LEU A 308 -34.03 -14.76 -11.65
C LEU A 308 -35.47 -15.09 -12.05
N GLU A 309 -36.17 -14.17 -12.72
CA GLU A 309 -37.48 -14.46 -13.33
C GLU A 309 -37.39 -15.49 -14.48
N GLU A 310 -36.35 -15.43 -15.33
CA GLU A 310 -36.11 -16.44 -16.38
C GLU A 310 -35.91 -17.84 -15.77
N ILE A 311 -35.18 -17.93 -14.66
CA ILE A 311 -34.98 -19.18 -13.89
C ILE A 311 -36.34 -19.67 -13.34
N LEU A 312 -37.12 -18.83 -12.64
CA LEU A 312 -38.45 -19.21 -12.15
C LEU A 312 -39.37 -19.75 -13.24
N CYS A 313 -39.32 -19.13 -14.42
CA CYS A 313 -40.10 -19.50 -15.60
C CYS A 313 -39.76 -20.91 -16.11
N ARG A 314 -38.50 -21.34 -16.01
CA ARG A 314 -38.02 -22.62 -16.56
C ARG A 314 -38.05 -23.76 -15.55
N THR A 315 -38.01 -23.46 -14.26
CA THR A 315 -38.01 -24.49 -13.22
C THR A 315 -39.42 -25.08 -13.03
N LYS A 316 -39.50 -26.40 -12.82
CA LYS A 316 -40.76 -27.11 -12.49
C LYS A 316 -41.04 -27.18 -10.97
N ILE A 317 -40.05 -26.81 -10.17
CA ILE A 317 -40.09 -26.78 -8.70
C ILE A 317 -40.75 -25.48 -8.22
N LYS A 318 -41.31 -25.47 -7.00
CA LYS A 318 -41.92 -24.28 -6.40
C LYS A 318 -41.00 -23.66 -5.34
N PRO A 319 -39.96 -22.91 -5.73
CA PRO A 319 -39.04 -22.31 -4.76
C PRO A 319 -39.80 -21.38 -3.83
N ASP A 320 -39.55 -21.45 -2.52
CA ASP A 320 -40.14 -20.54 -1.54
C ASP A 320 -39.14 -20.05 -0.50
N GLY A 321 -39.51 -18.99 0.22
CA GLY A 321 -38.73 -18.48 1.35
C GLY A 321 -37.53 -17.62 0.95
N THR A 322 -36.47 -17.68 1.76
CA THR A 322 -35.27 -16.83 1.63
C THR A 322 -34.07 -17.67 1.24
N TYR A 323 -33.30 -17.17 0.28
CA TYR A 323 -32.10 -17.78 -0.23
C TYR A 323 -30.91 -16.91 0.06
N ARG A 324 -29.79 -17.55 0.39
CA ARG A 324 -28.50 -16.90 0.57
C ARG A 324 -27.59 -17.32 -0.55
N VAL A 325 -27.15 -16.33 -1.33
CA VAL A 325 -26.30 -16.57 -2.50
C VAL A 325 -24.95 -15.95 -2.23
N GLN A 326 -23.93 -16.80 -2.12
CA GLN A 326 -22.56 -16.34 -1.98
C GLN A 326 -21.92 -16.25 -3.35
N VAL A 327 -21.39 -15.07 -3.68
CA VAL A 327 -20.82 -14.76 -4.99
C VAL A 327 -19.45 -14.12 -4.81
N TRP A 328 -18.43 -14.68 -5.48
CA TRP A 328 -17.14 -14.04 -5.62
C TRP A 328 -17.20 -12.96 -6.70
N LEU A 329 -16.93 -11.71 -6.32
CA LEU A 329 -16.53 -10.65 -7.23
C LEU A 329 -15.01 -10.64 -7.32
N GLU A 330 -14.46 -11.09 -8.43
CA GLU A 330 -13.00 -11.08 -8.64
C GLU A 330 -12.46 -9.66 -8.85
N ALA A 331 -11.15 -9.48 -8.65
CA ALA A 331 -10.45 -8.23 -8.96
C ALA A 331 -10.51 -7.85 -10.47
N SER A 332 -10.88 -8.80 -11.34
CA SER A 332 -11.16 -8.59 -12.76
C SER A 332 -12.53 -7.95 -13.02
N GLY A 333 -13.43 -7.95 -12.03
CA GLY A 333 -14.85 -7.61 -12.16
C GLY A 333 -15.74 -8.80 -12.52
N LYS A 334 -15.19 -10.01 -12.67
CA LYS A 334 -16.00 -11.22 -12.95
C LYS A 334 -16.73 -11.72 -11.70
N LEU A 335 -17.97 -12.17 -11.87
CA LEU A 335 -18.74 -12.81 -10.81
C LEU A 335 -18.70 -14.34 -10.94
N MET A 336 -18.60 -15.03 -9.82
CA MET A 336 -18.65 -16.50 -9.74
C MET A 336 -19.48 -16.94 -8.56
N LEU A 337 -20.42 -17.86 -8.79
CA LEU A 337 -21.19 -18.45 -7.70
C LEU A 337 -20.26 -19.29 -6.81
N ASN A 338 -20.28 -19.03 -5.51
CA ASN A 338 -19.55 -19.79 -4.49
C ASN A 338 -20.47 -20.80 -3.80
N LYS A 339 -21.65 -20.34 -3.39
CA LYS A 339 -22.61 -21.15 -2.64
C LYS A 339 -24.04 -20.64 -2.85
N LEU A 340 -25.01 -21.53 -2.84
CA LEU A 340 -26.42 -21.22 -2.81
C LEU A 340 -27.08 -22.04 -1.70
N ASP A 341 -27.69 -21.37 -0.73
CA ASP A 341 -28.49 -22.00 0.31
C ASP A 341 -29.97 -21.60 0.15
N GLY A 342 -30.88 -22.57 0.30
CA GLY A 342 -32.32 -22.38 0.19
C GLY A 342 -33.05 -23.65 -0.26
N GLU A 343 -34.36 -23.57 -0.41
CA GLU A 343 -35.18 -24.71 -0.86
C GLU A 343 -34.82 -25.08 -2.31
N TYR A 344 -34.56 -26.36 -2.60
CA TYR A 344 -34.13 -26.82 -3.94
C TYR A 344 -32.90 -26.09 -4.51
N ALA A 345 -32.01 -25.56 -3.65
CA ALA A 345 -30.80 -24.86 -4.08
C ALA A 345 -29.89 -25.72 -4.98
N ASP A 346 -29.88 -27.04 -4.78
CA ASP A 346 -29.19 -28.03 -5.61
C ASP A 346 -29.73 -28.09 -7.04
N VAL A 347 -31.02 -27.83 -7.23
CA VAL A 347 -31.67 -27.80 -8.55
C VAL A 347 -31.47 -26.47 -9.25
N ILE A 348 -31.51 -25.35 -8.51
CA ILE A 348 -31.41 -23.98 -9.06
C ILE A 348 -29.93 -23.57 -9.28
N GLY A 349 -29.02 -24.15 -8.50
CA GLY A 349 -27.60 -23.80 -8.46
C GLY A 349 -26.90 -23.75 -9.82
N PRO A 350 -27.04 -24.76 -10.70
CA PRO A 350 -26.36 -24.76 -12.01
C PRO A 350 -26.80 -23.61 -12.94
N GLU A 351 -28.09 -23.26 -12.95
CA GLU A 351 -28.58 -22.11 -13.73
C GLU A 351 -28.08 -20.79 -13.14
N MET A 352 -28.07 -20.69 -11.81
CA MET A 352 -27.55 -19.52 -11.10
C MET A 352 -26.04 -19.32 -11.34
N GLU A 353 -25.26 -20.41 -11.37
CA GLU A 353 -23.84 -20.39 -11.68
C GLU A 353 -23.58 -19.86 -13.10
N THR A 354 -24.36 -20.36 -14.06
CA THR A 354 -24.28 -19.91 -15.46
C THR A 354 -24.59 -18.43 -15.56
N PHE A 355 -25.65 -17.97 -14.88
CA PHE A 355 -26.01 -16.56 -14.82
C PHE A 355 -24.87 -15.67 -14.29
N PHE A 356 -24.31 -15.97 -13.11
CA PHE A 356 -23.24 -15.13 -12.55
C PHE A 356 -21.99 -15.12 -13.42
N ARG A 357 -21.68 -16.25 -14.07
CA ARG A 357 -20.54 -16.35 -14.98
C ARG A 357 -20.69 -15.50 -16.24
N GLU A 358 -21.93 -15.35 -16.73
CA GLU A 358 -22.27 -14.56 -17.93
C GLU A 358 -22.60 -13.10 -17.62
N LEU A 359 -22.85 -12.76 -16.35
CA LEU A 359 -23.21 -11.40 -15.95
C LEU A 359 -22.06 -10.43 -16.19
N SER A 360 -22.20 -9.61 -17.23
CA SER A 360 -21.26 -8.53 -17.57
C SER A 360 -21.66 -7.21 -16.91
N GLY A 361 -20.69 -6.32 -16.67
CA GLY A 361 -20.95 -4.96 -16.15
C GLY A 361 -20.66 -4.78 -14.66
N ALA A 362 -20.33 -5.85 -13.94
CA ALA A 362 -19.75 -5.76 -12.60
C ALA A 362 -18.39 -5.05 -12.67
N ARG A 363 -18.25 -3.99 -11.87
CA ARG A 363 -16.97 -3.30 -11.67
C ARG A 363 -16.25 -3.94 -10.49
N PRO A 364 -14.93 -4.14 -10.57
CA PRO A 364 -14.17 -4.60 -9.41
C PRO A 364 -14.27 -3.60 -8.27
N ALA A 365 -14.25 -4.10 -7.04
CA ALA A 365 -14.13 -3.24 -5.86
C ALA A 365 -12.76 -2.55 -5.87
N GLN A 366 -12.70 -1.28 -5.46
CA GLN A 366 -11.46 -0.50 -5.44
C GLN A 366 -11.17 0.14 -4.08
N ARG A 367 -9.91 0.02 -3.66
CA ARG A 367 -9.36 0.68 -2.46
C ARG A 367 -8.06 1.36 -2.86
N ASN A 368 -7.99 2.67 -2.65
CA ASN A 368 -6.83 3.49 -3.06
C ASN A 368 -6.48 3.30 -4.55
N GLY A 369 -7.50 3.20 -5.41
CA GLY A 369 -7.37 3.02 -6.86
C GLY A 369 -6.95 1.61 -7.31
N ARG A 370 -6.81 0.64 -6.40
CA ARG A 370 -6.41 -0.73 -6.71
C ARG A 370 -7.60 -1.69 -6.63
N PRO A 371 -7.78 -2.56 -7.64
CA PRO A 371 -8.85 -3.54 -7.62
C PRO A 371 -8.57 -4.67 -6.61
N TYR A 372 -9.60 -5.17 -5.94
CA TYR A 372 -9.54 -6.33 -5.05
C TYR A 372 -10.77 -7.22 -5.22
N ALA A 373 -10.66 -8.46 -4.73
CA ALA A 373 -11.76 -9.42 -4.80
C ALA A 373 -12.62 -9.40 -3.54
N GLN A 374 -13.90 -9.76 -3.64
CA GLN A 374 -14.83 -9.82 -2.51
C GLN A 374 -15.67 -11.08 -2.57
N LEU A 375 -15.94 -11.66 -1.41
CA LEU A 375 -17.03 -12.62 -1.24
C LEU A 375 -18.25 -11.86 -0.72
N LEU A 376 -19.31 -11.86 -1.52
CA LEU A 376 -20.57 -11.20 -1.22
C LEU A 376 -21.61 -12.24 -0.83
N GLU A 377 -22.45 -11.96 0.17
CA GLU A 377 -23.67 -12.73 0.44
C GLU A 377 -24.88 -11.89 0.07
N LEU A 378 -25.61 -12.33 -0.96
CA LEU A 378 -26.86 -11.75 -1.40
C LEU A 378 -28.01 -12.44 -0.67
N THR A 379 -28.94 -11.65 -0.13
CA THR A 379 -30.20 -12.16 0.39
C THR A 379 -31.27 -11.97 -0.67
N LEU A 380 -31.79 -13.09 -1.16
CA LEU A 380 -32.89 -13.13 -2.13
C LEU A 380 -34.13 -13.69 -1.45
N LYS A 381 -35.28 -13.08 -1.69
CA LYS A 381 -36.56 -13.57 -1.17
C LYS A 381 -37.48 -13.93 -2.32
N VAL A 382 -38.09 -15.11 -2.23
CA VAL A 382 -39.21 -15.47 -3.09
C VAL A 382 -40.49 -15.04 -2.39
N SER A 383 -41.27 -14.20 -3.05
CA SER A 383 -42.55 -13.72 -2.57
C SER A 383 -43.64 -14.01 -3.61
N THR A 384 -44.88 -14.11 -3.17
CA THR A 384 -46.03 -14.02 -4.08
C THR A 384 -46.21 -12.57 -4.55
N LYS A 385 -46.53 -12.37 -5.83
CA LYS A 385 -46.98 -11.09 -6.38
C LYS A 385 -48.24 -10.72 -5.62
N ASP A 386 -48.16 -9.73 -4.74
CA ASP A 386 -49.34 -9.09 -4.19
C ASP A 386 -50.19 -8.60 -5.37
N LYS A 387 -51.48 -8.96 -5.34
CA LYS A 387 -52.44 -8.66 -6.41
C LYS A 387 -52.75 -7.18 -6.54
#